data_AF-A0A4Q4BC16-F1
#
_entry.id   AF-A0A4Q4BC16-F1
#
_cell.length_a   1.000
_cell.length_b   1.000
_cell.length_c   1.000
_cell.angle_alpha   90.00
_cell.angle_beta   90.00
_cell.angle_gamma   90.00
#
_symmetry.space_group_name_H-M   'P 1'
#
loop_
_entity.id
_entity.type
_entity.pdbx_description
1 polymer ?
#
loop_
_entity_poly.entity_id
_entity_poly.type
_entity_poly.pdbx_seq_one_letter_code
_entity_poly.pdbx_strand_id
1 'polypeptide(L)'
;MDLAALHRATGGAEVISGVNLMVDETQAPAFFHAAASSPETGFLSVKNLTVARFRATLAENITVMITVYVGLAGIIAVGVIYNFARISLSEQGRELASLRVLGFGEGEVAAILFLELAVIVVLAQPLGWMIGYGMALAMVAAFSSDLYRVPFVIGPGVHATASLVVCAAAVLSALAVRQRINRLDMIEVLKTRE
;
A
#
# COMPACT_ATOMS: atom_id res chain seq x y z
N MET A 1 47.38 31.99 15.26
CA MET A 1 47.13 33.21 14.47
C MET A 1 46.20 34.08 15.29
N ASP A 2 46.64 35.29 15.65
CA ASP A 2 45.86 36.20 16.50
C ASP A 2 44.82 36.93 15.63
N LEU A 3 43.56 36.52 15.75
CA LEU A 3 42.42 37.07 14.99
C LEU A 3 42.26 38.58 15.20
N ALA A 4 42.59 39.09 16.39
CA ALA A 4 42.49 40.50 16.72
C ALA A 4 43.57 41.35 16.03
N ALA A 5 44.73 40.75 15.71
CA ALA A 5 45.77 41.39 14.91
C ALA A 5 45.38 41.43 13.43
N LEU A 6 44.72 40.37 12.92
CA LEU A 6 44.26 40.27 11.54
C LEU A 6 43.12 41.26 11.25
N HIS A 7 42.13 41.38 12.15
CA HIS A 7 40.99 42.31 12.00
C HIS A 7 41.43 43.78 11.98
N ARG A 8 42.43 44.15 12.80
CA ARG A 8 43.00 45.52 12.79
C ARG A 8 43.72 45.86 11.49
N ALA A 9 44.32 44.88 10.83
CA ALA A 9 45.06 45.09 9.58
C ALA A 9 44.14 45.17 8.35
N THR A 10 42.98 44.50 8.36
CA THR A 10 42.04 44.46 7.23
C THR A 10 40.87 45.44 7.33
N GLY A 11 40.70 46.14 8.47
CA GLY A 11 39.61 47.09 8.68
C GLY A 11 38.22 46.45 8.75
N GLY A 12 38.15 45.13 8.89
CA GLY A 12 36.90 44.37 8.91
C GLY A 12 36.23 44.40 10.28
N ALA A 13 34.90 44.52 10.29
CA ALA A 13 34.07 44.38 11.48
C ALA A 13 34.22 42.96 12.09
N GLU A 14 33.93 42.83 13.39
CA GLU A 14 34.03 41.56 14.12
C GLU A 14 33.04 40.52 13.57
N VAL A 15 33.54 39.57 12.78
CA VAL A 15 32.71 38.52 12.17
C VAL A 15 32.54 37.37 13.15
N ILE A 16 31.31 37.18 13.66
CA ILE A 16 30.95 36.00 14.44
C ILE A 16 30.61 34.86 13.48
N SER A 17 31.48 33.84 13.40
CA SER A 17 31.31 32.71 12.49
C SER A 17 30.13 31.77 12.83
N GLY A 18 29.56 31.87 14.04
CA GLY A 18 28.37 31.11 14.42
C GLY A 18 27.97 31.29 15.89
N VAL A 19 26.68 31.13 16.16
CA VAL A 19 26.11 31.13 17.53
C VAL A 19 25.18 29.93 17.65
N ASN A 20 25.33 29.16 18.72
CA ASN A 20 24.39 28.11 19.08
C ASN A 20 23.29 28.69 19.97
N LEU A 21 22.07 28.81 19.44
CA LEU A 21 20.93 29.33 20.15
C LEU A 21 19.91 28.22 20.38
N MET A 22 19.41 28.09 21.60
CA MET A 22 18.24 27.28 21.90
C MET A 22 17.02 28.20 21.84
N VAL A 23 16.14 27.96 20.86
CA VAL A 23 14.96 28.80 20.58
C VAL A 23 13.71 28.06 21.05
N ASP A 24 12.80 28.79 21.69
CA ASP A 24 11.47 28.30 22.05
C ASP A 24 10.66 27.98 20.77
N GLU A 25 10.20 26.74 20.66
CA GLU A 25 9.52 26.20 19.47
C GLU A 25 8.21 26.95 19.16
N THR A 26 7.56 27.53 20.18
CA THR A 26 6.32 28.31 20.02
C THR A 26 6.55 29.71 19.43
N GLN A 27 7.75 30.28 19.62
CA GLN A 27 8.14 31.61 19.13
C GLN A 27 9.09 31.55 17.92
N ALA A 28 9.49 30.35 17.52
CA ALA A 28 10.37 30.12 16.37
C ALA A 28 9.88 30.82 15.08
N PRO A 29 8.59 30.85 14.71
CA PRO A 29 8.13 31.55 13.50
C PRO A 29 8.39 33.06 13.55
N ALA A 30 8.14 33.69 14.70
CA ALA A 30 8.41 35.12 14.91
C ALA A 30 9.91 35.41 14.91
N PHE A 31 10.72 34.54 15.50
CA PHE A 31 12.18 34.64 15.48
C PHE A 31 12.74 34.55 14.05
N PHE A 32 12.29 33.57 13.25
CA PHE A 32 12.74 33.43 11.86
C PHE A 32 12.31 34.61 10.99
N HIS A 33 11.12 35.17 11.23
CA HIS A 33 10.65 36.38 10.52
C HIS A 33 11.50 37.61 10.89
N ALA A 34 11.79 37.81 12.18
CA ALA A 34 12.64 38.91 12.64
C ALA A 34 14.09 38.76 12.14
N ALA A 35 14.61 37.53 12.17
CA ALA A 35 15.94 37.20 11.66
C ALA A 35 16.03 37.43 10.15
N ALA A 36 15.00 37.09 9.37
CA ALA A 36 14.98 37.32 7.93
C ALA A 36 14.92 38.82 7.53
N SER A 37 14.39 39.67 8.41
CA SER A 37 14.34 41.12 8.21
C SER A 37 15.59 41.89 8.67
N SER A 38 16.60 41.20 9.22
CA SER A 38 17.82 41.85 9.71
C SER A 38 18.77 42.24 8.56
N PRO A 39 19.35 43.45 8.55
CA PRO A 39 20.15 43.95 7.41
C PRO A 39 21.41 43.14 7.06
N GLU A 40 21.92 42.29 7.97
CA GLU A 40 23.19 41.57 7.80
C GLU A 40 23.07 40.02 7.86
N THR A 41 21.85 39.48 7.88
CA THR A 41 21.64 38.02 7.84
C THR A 41 21.63 37.52 6.40
N GLY A 42 22.68 36.80 5.99
CA GLY A 42 22.79 36.19 4.67
C GLY A 42 21.78 35.07 4.42
N PHE A 43 22.06 33.84 4.88
CA PHE A 43 21.23 32.65 4.61
C PHE A 43 20.71 32.02 5.91
N LEU A 44 19.39 31.95 6.06
CA LEU A 44 18.70 31.21 7.12
C LEU A 44 18.26 29.85 6.58
N SER A 45 19.04 28.80 6.84
CA SER A 45 18.67 27.42 6.48
C SER A 45 18.06 26.71 7.68
N VAL A 46 16.72 26.68 7.76
CA VAL A 46 16.01 25.94 8.81
C VAL A 46 15.98 24.46 8.43
N LYS A 47 17.03 23.73 8.83
CA LYS A 47 17.23 22.30 8.54
C LYS A 47 16.00 21.44 8.86
N ASN A 48 15.25 21.77 9.92
CA ASN A 48 14.10 20.99 10.37
C ASN A 48 12.88 21.11 9.43
N LEU A 49 12.60 22.30 8.89
CA LEU A 49 11.49 22.52 7.96
C LEU A 49 11.76 21.88 6.59
N THR A 50 12.99 21.96 6.09
CA THR A 50 13.39 21.34 4.82
C THR A 50 13.36 19.81 4.89
N VAL A 51 13.85 19.21 5.99
CA VAL A 51 13.79 17.75 6.19
C VAL A 51 12.34 17.28 6.37
N ALA A 52 11.51 18.02 7.10
CA ALA A 52 10.09 17.67 7.28
C ALA A 52 9.33 17.72 5.95
N ARG A 53 9.52 18.78 5.15
CA ARG A 53 8.90 18.91 3.82
C ARG A 53 9.38 17.83 2.85
N PHE A 54 10.69 17.55 2.82
CA PHE A 54 11.26 16.48 2.01
C PHE A 54 10.67 15.11 2.37
N ARG A 55 10.58 14.78 3.67
CA ARG A 55 9.95 13.55 4.14
C ARG A 55 8.46 13.47 3.77
N ALA A 56 7.73 14.58 3.90
CA ALA A 56 6.32 14.64 3.53
C ALA A 56 6.11 14.36 2.04
N THR A 57 6.91 14.99 1.16
CA THR A 57 6.82 14.77 -0.29
C THR A 57 7.20 13.35 -0.70
N LEU A 58 8.23 12.76 -0.08
CA LEU A 58 8.56 11.36 -0.32
C LEU A 58 7.44 10.41 0.15
N ALA A 59 6.89 10.65 1.34
CA ALA A 59 5.80 9.84 1.88
C ALA A 59 4.55 9.92 0.99
N GLU A 60 4.20 11.12 0.50
CA GLU A 60 3.08 11.32 -0.41
C GLU A 60 3.29 10.59 -1.74
N ASN A 61 4.45 10.75 -2.38
CA ASN A 61 4.77 10.05 -3.64
C ASN A 61 4.73 8.53 -3.48
N ILE A 62 5.33 8.00 -2.41
CA ILE A 62 5.32 6.56 -2.10
C ILE A 62 3.88 6.08 -1.85
N THR A 63 3.07 6.85 -1.12
CA THR A 63 1.68 6.50 -0.83
C THR A 63 0.87 6.41 -2.12
N VAL A 64 0.94 7.43 -2.98
CA VAL A 64 0.23 7.44 -4.27
C VAL A 64 0.63 6.24 -5.13
N MET A 65 1.92 5.95 -5.23
CA MET A 65 2.43 4.82 -6.01
C MET A 65 1.93 3.47 -5.47
N ILE A 66 2.02 3.26 -4.15
CA ILE A 66 1.52 2.05 -3.49
C ILE A 66 0.02 1.90 -3.70
N THR A 67 -0.76 2.97 -3.57
CA THR A 67 -2.22 2.92 -3.81
C THR A 67 -2.55 2.47 -5.22
N VAL A 68 -1.83 2.99 -6.24
CA VAL A 68 -2.02 2.56 -7.63
C VAL A 68 -1.68 1.07 -7.80
N TYR A 69 -0.56 0.61 -7.24
CA TYR A 69 -0.15 -0.80 -7.33
C TYR A 69 -1.12 -1.74 -6.62
N VAL A 70 -1.60 -1.39 -5.43
CA VAL A 70 -2.61 -2.15 -4.70
C VAL A 70 -3.92 -2.19 -5.49
N GLY A 71 -4.32 -1.08 -6.12
CA GLY A 71 -5.49 -1.03 -7.00
C GLY A 71 -5.37 -1.99 -8.18
N LEU A 72 -4.25 -1.96 -8.90
CA LEU A 72 -3.97 -2.88 -10.01
C LEU A 72 -3.96 -4.34 -9.55
N ALA A 73 -3.28 -4.64 -8.45
CA ALA A 73 -3.22 -5.97 -7.87
C ALA A 73 -4.61 -6.48 -7.47
N GLY A 74 -5.47 -5.61 -6.94
CA GLY A 74 -6.86 -5.92 -6.63
C GLY A 74 -7.67 -6.32 -7.87
N ILE A 75 -7.53 -5.57 -8.97
CA ILE A 75 -8.19 -5.90 -10.25
C ILE A 75 -7.74 -7.27 -10.76
N ILE A 76 -6.43 -7.54 -10.72
CA ILE A 76 -5.87 -8.83 -11.12
C ILE A 76 -6.42 -9.95 -10.24
N ALA A 77 -6.44 -9.77 -8.91
CA ALA A 77 -6.97 -10.75 -7.98
C ALA A 77 -8.44 -11.08 -8.28
N VAL A 78 -9.29 -10.07 -8.47
CA VAL A 78 -10.70 -10.26 -8.85
C VAL A 78 -10.81 -11.09 -10.13
N GLY A 79 -10.04 -10.74 -11.17
CA GLY A 79 -10.05 -11.43 -12.46
C GLY A 79 -9.61 -12.90 -12.37
N VAL A 80 -8.54 -13.18 -11.65
CA VAL A 80 -8.03 -14.56 -11.46
C VAL A 80 -9.03 -15.40 -10.69
N ILE A 81 -9.56 -14.90 -9.57
CA ILE A 81 -10.54 -15.62 -8.74
C ILE A 81 -11.84 -15.83 -9.53
N TYR A 82 -12.30 -14.83 -10.29
CA TYR A 82 -13.49 -14.96 -11.13
C TYR A 82 -13.31 -16.08 -12.17
N ASN A 83 -12.15 -16.11 -12.84
CA ASN A 83 -11.86 -17.15 -13.82
C ASN A 83 -11.79 -18.53 -13.18
N PHE A 84 -11.14 -18.64 -12.02
CA PHE A 84 -11.09 -19.89 -11.26
C PHE A 84 -12.49 -20.39 -10.89
N ALA A 85 -13.32 -19.53 -10.30
CA ALA A 85 -14.69 -19.89 -9.94
C ALA A 85 -15.55 -20.26 -11.16
N ARG A 86 -15.35 -19.59 -12.30
CA ARG A 86 -16.01 -19.93 -13.56
C ARG A 86 -15.58 -21.30 -14.10
N ILE A 87 -14.29 -21.63 -14.01
CA ILE A 87 -13.74 -22.92 -14.46
C ILE A 87 -14.26 -24.03 -13.57
N SER A 88 -14.13 -23.89 -12.25
CA SER A 88 -14.62 -24.86 -11.26
C SER A 88 -16.12 -25.16 -11.46
N LEU A 89 -16.95 -24.14 -11.67
CA LEU A 89 -18.36 -24.32 -12.02
C LEU A 89 -18.56 -25.11 -13.32
N SER A 90 -17.78 -24.81 -14.36
CA SER A 90 -17.88 -25.47 -15.66
C SER A 90 -17.47 -26.95 -15.60
N GLU A 91 -16.49 -27.28 -14.76
CA GLU A 91 -15.99 -28.64 -14.58
C GLU A 91 -16.95 -29.48 -13.75
N GLN A 92 -17.55 -28.89 -12.72
CA GLN A 92 -18.43 -29.61 -11.79
C GLN A 92 -19.86 -29.76 -12.31
N GLY A 93 -20.21 -29.29 -13.51
CA GLY A 93 -21.58 -29.37 -14.03
C GLY A 93 -22.23 -30.77 -13.95
N ARG A 94 -21.45 -31.86 -14.13
CA ARG A 94 -21.94 -33.24 -13.93
C ARG A 94 -22.12 -33.63 -12.47
N GLU A 95 -21.25 -33.18 -11.57
CA GLU A 95 -21.35 -33.43 -10.13
C GLU A 95 -22.50 -32.61 -9.50
N LEU A 96 -22.68 -31.37 -9.92
CA LEU A 96 -23.79 -30.54 -9.48
C LEU A 96 -25.13 -31.09 -9.97
N ALA A 97 -25.18 -31.63 -11.20
CA ALA A 97 -26.37 -32.29 -11.72
C ALA A 97 -26.74 -33.55 -10.92
N SER A 98 -25.76 -34.39 -10.52
CA SER A 98 -26.04 -35.57 -9.71
C SER A 98 -26.50 -35.21 -8.29
N LEU A 99 -25.93 -34.16 -7.69
CA LEU A 99 -26.40 -33.62 -6.41
C LEU A 99 -27.83 -33.07 -6.51
N ARG A 100 -28.18 -32.37 -7.59
CA ARG A 100 -29.57 -31.92 -7.81
C ARG A 100 -30.56 -33.09 -7.94
N VAL A 101 -30.16 -34.20 -8.57
CA VAL A 101 -30.98 -35.43 -8.64
C VAL A 101 -31.18 -36.08 -7.26
N LEU A 102 -30.22 -35.95 -6.35
CA LEU A 102 -30.33 -36.39 -4.95
C LEU A 102 -31.21 -35.47 -4.09
N GLY A 103 -31.71 -34.35 -4.64
CA GLY A 103 -32.61 -33.43 -3.97
C GLY A 103 -31.96 -32.17 -3.39
N PHE A 104 -30.67 -31.92 -3.65
CA PHE A 104 -30.01 -30.69 -3.20
C PHE A 104 -30.50 -29.46 -3.97
N GLY A 105 -30.70 -28.35 -3.24
CA GLY A 105 -31.12 -27.07 -3.80
C GLY A 105 -29.98 -26.31 -4.50
N GLU A 106 -30.33 -25.35 -5.36
CA GLU A 106 -29.34 -24.48 -6.06
C GLU A 106 -28.41 -23.73 -5.11
N GLY A 107 -28.94 -23.30 -3.96
CA GLY A 107 -28.18 -22.59 -2.94
C GLY A 107 -27.16 -23.49 -2.21
N GLU A 108 -27.50 -24.76 -1.98
CA GLU A 108 -26.62 -25.72 -1.31
C GLU A 108 -25.47 -26.12 -2.24
N VAL A 109 -25.80 -26.35 -3.51
CA VAL A 109 -24.83 -26.61 -4.58
C VAL A 109 -23.86 -25.44 -4.75
N ALA A 110 -24.36 -24.20 -4.78
CA ALA A 110 -23.50 -23.01 -4.86
C ALA A 110 -22.64 -22.82 -3.59
N ALA A 111 -23.14 -23.21 -2.42
CA ALA A 111 -22.39 -23.12 -1.17
C ALA A 111 -21.14 -24.03 -1.16
N ILE A 112 -21.23 -25.21 -1.79
CA ILE A 112 -20.09 -26.12 -1.93
C ILE A 112 -18.96 -25.48 -2.75
N LEU A 113 -19.30 -24.86 -3.89
CA LEU A 113 -18.35 -24.12 -4.74
C LEU A 113 -17.70 -22.95 -3.99
N PHE A 114 -18.49 -22.19 -3.24
CA PHE A 114 -17.95 -21.08 -2.45
C PHE A 114 -17.06 -21.56 -1.31
N LEU A 115 -17.34 -22.72 -0.73
CA LEU A 115 -16.49 -23.32 0.29
C LEU A 115 -15.14 -23.75 -0.30
N GLU A 116 -15.13 -24.38 -1.48
CA GLU A 116 -13.90 -24.72 -2.20
C GLU A 116 -13.05 -23.47 -2.46
N LEU A 117 -13.68 -22.42 -2.98
CA LEU A 117 -13.03 -21.12 -3.20
C LEU A 117 -12.47 -20.54 -1.89
N ALA A 118 -13.25 -20.58 -0.82
CA ALA A 118 -12.84 -20.05 0.48
C ALA A 118 -11.64 -20.82 1.05
N VAL A 119 -11.62 -22.15 0.93
CA VAL A 119 -10.48 -22.98 1.35
C VAL A 119 -9.23 -22.60 0.58
N ILE A 120 -9.32 -22.45 -0.75
CA ILE A 120 -8.18 -22.05 -1.59
C ILE A 120 -7.67 -20.67 -1.20
N VAL A 121 -8.57 -19.70 -1.00
CA VAL A 121 -8.19 -18.33 -0.60
C VAL A 121 -7.49 -18.33 0.76
N VAL A 122 -8.04 -19.06 1.75
CA VAL A 122 -7.47 -19.16 3.09
C VAL A 122 -6.08 -19.81 3.06
N LEU A 123 -5.89 -20.86 2.26
CA LEU A 123 -4.59 -21.51 2.10
C LEU A 123 -3.59 -20.65 1.33
N ALA A 124 -4.07 -19.83 0.39
CA ALA A 124 -3.22 -18.92 -0.37
C ALA A 124 -2.69 -17.74 0.48
N GLN A 125 -3.40 -17.32 1.53
CA GLN A 125 -2.99 -16.22 2.40
C GLN A 125 -1.59 -16.38 3.03
N PRO A 126 -1.30 -17.46 3.80
CA PRO A 126 0.00 -17.63 4.42
C PRO A 126 1.13 -17.74 3.39
N LEU A 127 0.87 -18.40 2.26
CA LEU A 127 1.82 -18.52 1.16
C LEU A 127 2.12 -17.14 0.55
N GLY A 128 1.10 -16.33 0.31
CA GLY A 128 1.22 -14.96 -0.19
C GLY A 128 2.00 -14.06 0.77
N TRP A 129 1.74 -14.16 2.08
CA TRP A 129 2.51 -13.41 3.09
C TRP A 129 3.98 -13.82 3.09
N MET A 130 4.29 -15.12 3.01
CA MET A 130 5.66 -15.62 3.01
C MET A 130 6.43 -15.13 1.78
N ILE A 131 5.82 -15.22 0.60
CA ILE A 131 6.44 -14.73 -0.65
C ILE A 131 6.60 -13.20 -0.60
N GLY A 132 5.56 -12.47 -0.19
CA GLY A 132 5.60 -11.01 -0.10
C GLY A 132 6.67 -10.53 0.89
N TYR A 133 6.80 -11.19 2.03
CA TYR A 133 7.86 -10.92 3.01
C TYR A 133 9.26 -11.15 2.41
N GLY A 134 9.46 -12.27 1.71
CA GLY A 134 10.72 -12.56 1.02
C GLY A 134 11.07 -11.53 -0.07
N MET A 135 10.08 -11.10 -0.86
CA MET A 135 10.29 -10.04 -1.86
C MET A 135 10.63 -8.70 -1.20
N ALA A 136 9.97 -8.35 -0.10
CA ALA A 136 10.24 -7.11 0.60
C ALA A 136 11.64 -7.10 1.23
N LEU A 137 12.11 -8.23 1.76
CA LEU A 137 13.51 -8.40 2.19
C LEU A 137 14.51 -8.24 1.03
N ALA A 138 14.26 -8.90 -0.09
CA ALA A 138 15.12 -8.82 -1.28
C ALA A 138 15.18 -7.38 -1.82
N MET A 139 14.05 -6.68 -1.82
CA MET A 139 13.96 -5.26 -2.18
C MET A 139 14.86 -4.42 -1.27
N VAL A 140 14.74 -4.54 0.06
CA VAL A 140 15.58 -3.78 1.00
C VAL A 140 17.07 -4.08 0.80
N ALA A 141 17.43 -5.35 0.59
CA ALA A 141 18.82 -5.73 0.32
C ALA A 141 19.35 -5.13 -0.99
N ALA A 142 18.51 -5.02 -2.03
CA ALA A 142 18.89 -4.41 -3.30
C ALA A 142 19.05 -2.88 -3.20
N PHE A 143 18.26 -2.22 -2.36
CA PHE A 143 18.33 -0.76 -2.14
C PHE A 143 19.36 -0.34 -1.09
N SER A 144 19.82 -1.25 -0.22
CA SER A 144 20.89 -0.96 0.73
C SER A 144 22.24 -0.84 0.02
N SER A 145 22.55 0.37 -0.44
CA SER A 145 23.89 0.78 -0.88
C SER A 145 24.44 1.79 0.13
N ASP A 146 25.78 1.96 0.20
CA ASP A 146 26.56 2.73 1.20
C ASP A 146 26.05 4.15 1.55
N LEU A 147 25.11 4.70 0.79
CA LEU A 147 24.53 6.03 1.00
C LEU A 147 23.14 6.03 1.69
N TYR A 148 22.42 4.90 1.73
CA TYR A 148 21.06 4.81 2.28
C TYR A 148 20.81 3.48 3.03
N ARG A 149 20.50 3.57 4.33
CA ARG A 149 20.08 2.42 5.14
C ARG A 149 18.58 2.52 5.40
N VAL A 150 17.77 1.81 4.63
CA VAL A 150 16.32 1.75 4.82
C VAL A 150 16.00 0.67 5.86
N PRO A 151 15.49 1.00 7.06
CA PRO A 151 15.12 0.00 8.03
C PRO A 151 13.91 -0.79 7.53
N PHE A 152 14.05 -2.12 7.46
CA PHE A 152 12.94 -3.01 7.13
C PHE A 152 12.03 -3.18 8.35
N VAL A 153 10.90 -2.47 8.35
CA VAL A 153 9.88 -2.59 9.40
C VAL A 153 8.54 -2.87 8.73
N ILE A 154 8.03 -4.10 8.89
CA ILE A 154 6.68 -4.46 8.48
C ILE A 154 5.77 -4.29 9.68
N GLY A 155 4.83 -3.36 9.60
CA GLY A 155 3.79 -3.20 10.61
C GLY A 155 2.81 -4.38 10.57
N PRO A 156 2.30 -4.84 11.72
CA PRO A 156 1.34 -5.96 11.77
C PRO A 156 0.06 -5.70 10.96
N GLY A 157 -0.29 -4.42 10.75
CA GLY A 157 -1.44 -4.03 9.92
C GLY A 157 -1.29 -4.35 8.44
N VAL A 158 -0.07 -4.54 7.91
CA VAL A 158 0.16 -4.79 6.47
C VAL A 158 -0.40 -6.15 6.06
N HIS A 159 -0.21 -7.18 6.89
CA HIS A 159 -0.76 -8.50 6.62
C HIS A 159 -2.30 -8.47 6.68
N ALA A 160 -2.86 -7.78 7.67
CA ALA A 160 -4.30 -7.64 7.81
C ALA A 160 -4.95 -6.91 6.62
N THR A 161 -4.36 -5.79 6.17
CA THR A 161 -4.89 -5.05 5.00
C THR A 161 -4.75 -5.85 3.72
N ALA A 162 -3.60 -6.50 3.49
CA ALA A 162 -3.41 -7.37 2.33
C ALA A 162 -4.45 -8.49 2.28
N SER A 163 -4.70 -9.14 3.42
CA SER A 163 -5.71 -10.19 3.51
C SER A 163 -7.12 -9.68 3.28
N LEU A 164 -7.46 -8.52 3.85
CA LEU A 164 -8.77 -7.92 3.67
C LEU A 164 -9.02 -7.60 2.19
N VAL A 165 -8.02 -7.08 1.48
CA VAL A 165 -8.12 -6.81 0.03
C VAL A 165 -8.38 -8.09 -0.75
N VAL A 166 -7.63 -9.17 -0.48
CA VAL A 166 -7.80 -10.44 -1.20
C VAL A 166 -9.14 -11.10 -0.86
N CYS A 167 -9.55 -11.09 0.41
CA CYS A 167 -10.86 -11.59 0.83
C CYS A 167 -12.00 -10.79 0.19
N ALA A 168 -11.90 -9.45 0.15
CA ALA A 168 -12.88 -8.61 -0.53
C ALA A 168 -12.95 -8.93 -2.03
N ALA A 169 -11.80 -9.09 -2.70
CA ALA A 169 -11.74 -9.51 -4.09
C ALA A 169 -12.41 -10.88 -4.29
N ALA A 170 -12.15 -11.84 -3.40
CA ALA A 170 -12.74 -13.17 -3.45
C ALA A 170 -14.27 -13.13 -3.35
N VAL A 171 -14.80 -12.38 -2.38
CA VAL A 171 -16.25 -12.20 -2.19
C VAL A 171 -16.88 -11.51 -3.40
N LEU A 172 -16.26 -10.46 -3.92
CA LEU A 172 -16.76 -9.74 -5.11
C LEU A 172 -16.82 -10.66 -6.34
N SER A 173 -15.77 -11.44 -6.59
CA SER A 173 -15.73 -12.41 -7.69
C SER A 173 -16.78 -13.52 -7.51
N ALA A 174 -16.91 -14.05 -6.30
CA ALA A 174 -17.91 -15.06 -5.97
C ALA A 174 -19.34 -14.57 -6.22
N LEU A 175 -19.66 -13.35 -5.78
CA LEU A 175 -20.96 -12.71 -6.02
C LEU A 175 -21.23 -12.49 -7.51
N ALA A 176 -20.22 -12.04 -8.27
CA ALA A 176 -20.34 -11.83 -9.71
C ALA A 176 -20.64 -13.14 -10.46
N VAL A 177 -19.96 -14.24 -10.10
CA VAL A 177 -20.22 -15.57 -10.67
C VAL A 177 -21.63 -16.05 -10.31
N ARG A 178 -22.05 -15.90 -9.03
CA ARG A 178 -23.40 -16.27 -8.59
C ARG A 178 -24.50 -15.61 -9.43
N GLN A 179 -24.38 -14.30 -9.66
CA GLN A 179 -25.35 -13.55 -10.46
C GLN A 179 -25.39 -14.03 -11.91
N ARG A 180 -24.25 -14.47 -12.47
CA ARG A 180 -24.15 -15.02 -13.83
C ARG A 180 -24.91 -16.34 -13.95
N ILE A 181 -24.77 -17.23 -12.96
CA ILE A 181 -25.45 -18.53 -12.91
C ILE A 181 -26.97 -18.34 -12.90
N ASN A 182 -27.47 -17.52 -11.97
CA ASN A 182 -28.90 -17.28 -11.83
C ASN A 182 -29.52 -16.65 -13.10
N ARG A 183 -28.77 -15.84 -13.84
CA ARG A 183 -29.22 -15.27 -15.12
C ARG A 183 -29.28 -16.30 -16.24
N LEU A 184 -28.35 -17.27 -16.29
CA LEU A 184 -28.31 -18.30 -17.32
C LEU A 184 -29.47 -19.28 -17.16
N ASP A 185 -29.70 -19.78 -15.95
CA ASP A 185 -30.79 -20.74 -15.65
C ASP A 185 -32.16 -20.12 -16.00
N MET A 186 -32.38 -18.83 -15.67
CA MET A 186 -33.63 -18.12 -15.98
C MET A 186 -33.88 -17.90 -17.49
N ILE A 187 -32.82 -17.77 -18.31
CA ILE A 187 -32.95 -17.63 -19.77
C ILE A 187 -33.17 -18.99 -20.45
N GLU A 188 -32.57 -20.06 -19.91
CA GLU A 188 -32.71 -21.42 -20.42
C GLU A 188 -34.10 -22.01 -20.13
N VAL A 189 -34.67 -21.72 -18.95
CA VAL A 189 -36.04 -22.06 -18.57
C VAL A 189 -37.09 -21.36 -19.46
N LEU A 190 -36.76 -20.21 -20.06
CA LEU A 190 -37.65 -19.52 -21.01
C LEU A 190 -37.56 -20.07 -22.45
N LYS A 191 -36.55 -20.88 -22.78
CA LYS A 191 -36.36 -21.46 -24.12
C LYS A 191 -36.77 -22.93 -24.25
N THR A 192 -37.04 -23.62 -23.14
CA THR A 192 -37.47 -25.03 -23.12
C THR A 192 -38.98 -25.22 -23.20
N ARG A 193 -39.73 -24.14 -23.48
CA ARG A 193 -41.16 -24.17 -23.84
C ARG A 193 -41.36 -23.86 -25.32
N GLU A 194 -40.79 -24.67 -26.20
CA GLU A 194 -41.29 -24.92 -27.57
C GLU A 194 -41.04 -26.38 -27.93
#